data_AF-A0A0D6AGX8-F1
#
_entry.id   AF-A0A0D6AGX8-F1
#
_cell.length_a   1.000
_cell.length_b   1.000
_cell.length_c   1.000
_cell.angle_alpha   90.00
_cell.angle_beta   90.00
_cell.angle_gamma   90.00
#
_symmetry.space_group_name_H-M   'P 1'
#
loop_
_entity.id
_entity.type
_entity.pdbx_description
1 polymer ?
#
loop_
_entity_poly.entity_id
_entity_poly.type
_entity_poly.pdbx_seq_one_letter_code
_entity_poly.pdbx_strand_id
1 'polypeptide(L)' 'MGTIREIKGNPGDIWDDLSWIDMNSDEQKLWSILGWNESSWEEDTDPPPSNDKYWADLSTEEKKAAEELGYTIKYWDEE' A
#
# COMPACT_ATOMS: atom_id res chain seq x y z
N MET A 1 17.01 -1.38 10.43
CA MET A 1 16.12 -0.21 10.36
C MET A 1 15.90 0.05 8.89
N GLY A 2 15.12 -0.81 8.21
CA GLY A 2 14.65 -0.41 6.89
C GLY A 2 13.65 0.71 7.12
N THR A 3 13.87 1.81 6.43
CA THR A 3 13.03 2.99 6.51
C THR A 3 12.21 2.97 5.26
N ILE A 4 10.88 3.07 5.41
CA ILE A 4 9.99 3.28 4.27
C ILE A 4 10.46 4.53 3.54
N ARG A 5 10.41 4.50 2.20
CA ARG A 5 10.79 5.66 1.38
C ARG A 5 10.02 6.92 1.82
N GLU A 6 10.68 8.06 1.72
CA GLU A 6 10.03 9.33 2.06
C GLU A 6 8.98 9.67 0.99
N ILE A 7 7.70 9.56 1.35
CA ILE A 7 6.59 9.90 0.46
C ILE A 7 6.29 11.39 0.60
N LYS A 8 6.51 12.12 -0.50
CA LYS A 8 6.21 13.55 -0.62
C LYS A 8 5.05 13.73 -1.61
N GLY A 9 3.85 13.99 -1.10
CA GLY A 9 2.67 14.23 -1.93
C GLY A 9 1.64 13.12 -1.79
N ASN A 10 0.98 12.77 -2.90
CA ASN A 10 0.09 11.62 -2.96
C ASN A 10 0.92 10.33 -2.90
N PRO A 11 0.68 9.43 -1.93
CA PRO A 11 1.32 8.13 -1.90
C PRO A 11 1.00 7.29 -3.14
N GLY A 12 -0.23 7.37 -3.68
CA GLY A 12 -0.65 6.63 -4.89
C GLY A 12 0.32 6.82 -6.04
N ASP A 13 0.58 8.07 -6.43
CA ASP A 13 1.54 8.42 -7.49
C ASP A 13 2.93 7.76 -7.33
N ILE A 14 3.42 7.62 -6.09
CA ILE A 14 4.73 7.04 -5.82
C ILE A 14 4.69 5.52 -5.93
N TRP A 15 3.63 4.91 -5.43
CA TRP A 15 3.47 3.47 -5.41
C TRP A 15 3.14 2.92 -6.79
N ASP A 16 2.28 3.60 -7.54
CA ASP A 16 1.89 3.21 -8.91
C ASP A 16 3.06 3.26 -9.89
N ASP A 17 4.07 4.10 -9.63
CA ASP A 17 5.29 4.20 -10.43
C ASP A 17 6.32 3.08 -10.12
N LEU A 18 6.05 2.22 -9.13
CA LEU A 18 6.99 1.20 -8.66
C LEU A 18 6.53 -0.21 -8.97
N SER A 19 7.47 -1.06 -9.36
CA SER A 19 7.25 -2.50 -9.38
C SER A 19 7.45 -3.11 -7.99
N TRP A 20 6.91 -4.31 -7.77
CA TRP A 20 7.05 -5.02 -6.50
C TRP A 20 8.52 -5.25 -6.13
N ILE A 21 9.37 -5.47 -7.13
CA ILE A 21 10.81 -5.69 -6.95
C ILE A 21 11.58 -4.40 -6.59
N ASP A 22 11.02 -3.22 -6.90
CA ASP A 22 11.60 -1.92 -6.52
C ASP A 22 11.34 -1.58 -5.05
N MET A 23 10.42 -2.31 -4.41
CA MET A 23 10.09 -2.16 -3.00
C MET A 23 11.07 -2.94 -2.11
N ASN A 24 11.41 -2.37 -0.96
CA ASN A 24 12.22 -3.06 0.03
C ASN A 24 11.37 -4.04 0.86
N SER A 25 12.01 -4.93 1.62
CA SER A 25 11.30 -5.95 2.38
C SER A 25 10.33 -5.41 3.44
N ASP A 26 10.56 -4.21 3.98
CA ASP A 26 9.62 -3.59 4.92
C ASP A 26 8.39 -3.04 4.18
N GLU A 27 8.57 -2.40 3.01
CA GLU A 27 7.49 -1.93 2.15
C GLU A 27 6.60 -3.07 1.66
N GLN A 28 7.23 -4.13 1.10
CA GLN A 28 6.52 -5.33 0.67
C GLN A 28 5.72 -5.96 1.81
N LYS A 29 6.27 -5.97 3.02
CA LYS A 29 5.59 -6.50 4.20
C LYS A 29 4.36 -5.68 4.58
N LEU A 30 4.42 -4.35 4.49
CA LEU A 30 3.26 -3.48 4.74
C LEU A 30 2.17 -3.70 3.70
N TRP A 31 2.55 -3.79 2.42
CA TRP A 31 1.64 -4.14 1.34
C TRP A 31 1.01 -5.54 1.53
N SER A 32 1.78 -6.51 2.00
CA SER A 32 1.26 -7.83 2.37
C SER A 32 0.28 -7.83 3.54
N ILE A 33 0.36 -6.87 4.47
CA ILE A 33 -0.67 -6.70 5.52
C ILE A 33 -1.99 -6.22 4.89
N LEU A 34 -1.91 -5.38 3.85
CA LEU A 34 -3.06 -5.00 3.03
C LEU A 34 -3.52 -6.16 2.12
N GLY A 35 -2.81 -7.28 2.07
CA GLY A 35 -3.13 -8.44 1.24
C GLY A 35 -2.49 -8.41 -0.16
N TRP A 36 -1.72 -7.36 -0.46
CA TRP A 36 -0.98 -7.28 -1.71
C TRP A 36 0.23 -8.21 -1.71
N ASN A 37 0.48 -8.81 -2.86
CA ASN A 37 1.64 -9.62 -3.15
C ASN A 37 2.16 -9.25 -4.55
N GLU A 38 3.34 -9.77 -4.89
CA GLU A 38 3.98 -9.55 -6.19
C GLU A 38 3.03 -9.80 -7.36
N SER A 39 2.29 -10.92 -7.34
CA SER A 39 1.37 -11.26 -8.42
C SER A 39 0.15 -10.33 -8.50
N SER A 40 -0.41 -9.88 -7.38
CA SER A 40 -1.52 -8.90 -7.43
C SER A 40 -1.04 -7.50 -7.82
N TRP A 41 0.20 -7.16 -7.46
CA TRP A 41 0.81 -5.85 -7.73
C TRP A 41 1.15 -5.68 -9.19
N GLU A 42 1.77 -6.70 -9.80
CA GLU A 42 2.13 -6.72 -11.22
C GLU A 42 0.94 -7.06 -12.14
N GLU A 43 -0.29 -6.99 -11.62
CA GLU A 43 -1.54 -7.33 -12.34
C GLU A 43 -1.60 -8.77 -12.90
N ASP A 44 -0.77 -9.69 -12.39
CA ASP A 44 -0.83 -11.12 -12.74
C ASP A 44 -2.06 -11.82 -12.13
N THR A 45 -2.59 -11.29 -11.03
CA THR A 45 -3.76 -11.80 -10.30
C THR A 45 -4.67 -10.68 -9.85
N ASP A 46 -5.91 -11.01 -9.47
CA ASP A 46 -6.88 -10.04 -8.96
C ASP A 46 -6.32 -9.30 -7.72
N PRO A 47 -6.60 -7.99 -7.59
CA PRO A 47 -6.17 -7.20 -6.44
C PRO A 47 -6.81 -7.72 -5.15
N PRO A 48 -6.17 -7.47 -3.99
CA PRO A 48 -6.72 -7.90 -2.71
C PRO A 48 -8.01 -7.12 -2.38
N PRO A 49 -8.86 -7.66 -1.49
CA PRO A 49 -10.08 -6.99 -1.06
C PRO A 49 -9.85 -5.61 -0.43
N SER A 50 -8.64 -5.31 0.03
CA SER A 50 -8.30 -3.98 0.56
C SER A 50 -8.39 -2.88 -0.50
N ASN A 51 -8.16 -3.21 -1.78
CA ASN A 51 -8.24 -2.25 -2.89
C ASN A 51 -9.65 -1.67 -3.06
N ASP A 52 -10.69 -2.44 -2.72
CA ASP A 52 -12.09 -2.02 -2.86
C ASP A 52 -12.68 -1.49 -1.52
N LYS A 53 -11.89 -1.46 -0.45
CA LYS A 53 -12.34 -0.97 0.87
C LYS A 53 -12.05 0.51 1.02
N TYR A 54 -13.03 1.23 1.56
CA TYR A 54 -12.76 2.54 2.14
C TYR A 54 -11.88 2.42 3.37
N TRP A 55 -11.17 3.50 3.71
CA TRP A 55 -10.33 3.56 4.91
C TRP A 55 -11.12 3.16 6.16
N ALA A 56 -12.39 3.57 6.25
CA ALA A 56 -13.27 3.21 7.36
C ALA A 56 -13.40 1.68 7.54
N ASP A 57 -13.43 0.93 6.44
CA ASP A 57 -13.63 -0.53 6.40
C ASP A 57 -12.33 -1.33 6.56
N LEU A 58 -11.17 -0.68 6.46
CA LEU A 58 -9.88 -1.29 6.79
C LEU A 58 -9.81 -1.68 8.27
N SER A 59 -9.23 -2.85 8.54
CA SER A 59 -8.87 -3.29 9.88
C SER A 59 -7.78 -2.40 10.48
N THR A 60 -7.60 -2.47 11.81
CA THR A 60 -6.57 -1.70 12.51
C THR A 60 -5.15 -1.99 11.97
N GLU A 61 -4.89 -3.22 11.55
CA GLU A 61 -3.59 -3.61 10.99
C GLU A 61 -3.40 -3.05 9.57
N GLU A 62 -4.42 -3.15 8.72
CA GLU A 62 -4.43 -2.54 7.37
C GLU A 62 -4.23 -1.02 7.45
N LYS A 63 -4.99 -0.34 8.31
CA LYS A 63 -4.85 1.12 8.53
C LYS A 63 -3.44 1.50 8.94
N LYS A 64 -2.87 0.78 9.91
CA LYS A 64 -1.52 1.07 10.40
C LYS A 64 -0.49 0.86 9.29
N ALA A 65 -0.65 -0.19 8.49
CA ALA A 65 0.24 -0.43 7.35
C ALA A 65 0.14 0.67 6.30
N ALA A 66 -1.07 1.09 5.97
CA ALA A 66 -1.32 2.22 5.06
C ALA A 66 -0.69 3.53 5.60
N GLU A 67 -0.83 3.82 6.89
CA GLU A 67 -0.18 4.96 7.55
C GLU A 67 1.35 4.90 7.46
N GLU A 68 1.95 3.73 7.67
CA GLU A 68 3.39 3.52 7.53
C GLU A 68 3.86 3.66 6.06
N LEU A 69 3.01 3.31 5.09
CA LEU A 69 3.21 3.54 3.65
C LEU A 69 2.95 5.01 3.24
N GLY A 70 2.57 5.89 4.17
CA GLY A 70 2.32 7.31 3.91
C GLY A 70 0.87 7.65 3.52
N TYR A 71 -0.01 6.65 3.41
CA TYR A 71 -1.43 6.88 3.19
C TYR A 71 -2.09 7.48 4.43
N THR A 72 -3.10 8.30 4.16
CA THR A 72 -4.03 8.81 5.16
C THR A 72 -5.44 8.61 4.65
N ILE A 73 -6.44 8.72 5.52
CA ILE A 73 -7.87 8.67 5.13
C ILE A 73 -8.13 9.51 3.87
N LYS A 74 -7.55 10.72 3.82
CA LYS A 74 -7.73 11.63 2.71
C LYS A 74 -7.20 11.03 1.41
N TYR A 75 -5.95 10.55 1.38
CA TYR A 75 -5.37 10.00 0.16
C TYR A 75 -5.93 8.63 -0.21
N TRP A 76 -6.34 7.83 0.77
CA TRP A 76 -6.91 6.51 0.51
C TRP A 76 -8.33 6.58 -0.06
N ASP A 77 -9.18 7.47 0.48
CA ASP A 77 -10.57 7.60 0.03
C ASP A 77 -10.75 8.64 -1.10
N GLU A 78 -9.72 9.43 -1.44
CA GLU A 78 -9.74 10.36 -2.60
C GLU A 78 -9.29 9.70 -3.92
N GLU A 79 -8.77 8.46 -3.87
CA GLU A 79 -8.39 7.64 -5.04
C GLU A 79 -9.60 6.88 -5.63
#